data_AF-A0AAD4BYQ9-F1
#
_entry.id   AF-A0AAD4BYQ9-F1
#
_cell.length_a   1.000
_cell.length_b   1.000
_cell.length_c   1.000
_cell.angle_alpha   90.00
_cell.angle_beta   90.00
_cell.angle_gamma   90.00
#
_symmetry.space_group_name_H-M   'P 1'
#
loop_
_entity.id
_entity.type
_entity.pdbx_description
1 polymer ?
#
loop_
_entity_poly.entity_id
_entity_poly.type
_entity_poly.pdbx_seq_one_letter_code
_entity_poly.pdbx_strand_id
1 'polypeptide(L)'
;MLRNLDPESFDLALLQEPVINSVNLTTTNPRWNVLYPSCHNNDKAPRTRAIILINKSLSKDGWRIIPTDCPDITAIELKGDAGRIQIFNIY
;
A
#
# COMPACT_ATOMS: atom_id res chain seq x y z
N MET A 1 11.57 -3.25 -10.69
CA MET A 1 10.17 -3.62 -10.39
C MET A 1 9.26 -2.40 -10.40
N LEU A 2 9.45 -1.40 -9.52
CA LEU A 2 8.63 -0.18 -9.50
C LEU A 2 8.74 0.74 -10.73
N ARG A 3 9.90 0.76 -11.40
CA ARG A 3 10.14 1.60 -12.58
C ARG A 3 9.23 1.27 -13.78
N ASN A 4 8.74 0.03 -13.86
CA ASN A 4 7.87 -0.42 -14.94
C ASN A 4 6.39 -0.49 -14.51
N LEU A 5 6.08 -0.10 -13.28
CA LEU A 5 4.70 -0.01 -12.82
C LEU A 5 4.09 1.26 -13.43
N ASP A 6 3.36 1.06 -14.53
CA ASP A 6 2.71 2.14 -15.27
C ASP A 6 1.44 2.62 -14.54
N PRO A 7 1.41 3.87 -14.04
CA PRO A 7 0.23 4.43 -13.39
C PRO A 7 -0.94 4.68 -14.36
N GLU A 8 -0.75 4.61 -15.67
CA GLU A 8 -1.90 4.70 -16.60
C GLU A 8 -2.58 3.34 -16.82
N SER A 9 -1.91 2.25 -16.44
CA SER A 9 -2.43 0.89 -16.57
C SER A 9 -3.04 0.33 -15.28
N PHE A 10 -2.67 0.87 -14.12
CA PHE A 10 -3.05 0.32 -12.82
C PHE A 10 -3.47 1.38 -11.79
N ASP A 11 -4.52 1.06 -11.04
CA ASP A 11 -5.00 1.83 -9.89
C ASP A 11 -4.29 1.45 -8.59
N LEU A 12 -3.98 0.16 -8.44
CA LEU A 12 -3.33 -0.43 -7.27
C LEU A 12 -2.17 -1.34 -7.70
N ALA A 13 -1.13 -1.39 -6.88
CA ALA A 13 -0.12 -2.44 -6.95
C ALA A 13 0.14 -3.02 -5.56
N LEU A 14 0.03 -4.34 -5.44
CA LEU A 14 0.26 -5.09 -4.20
C LEU A 14 1.66 -5.68 -4.29
N LEU A 15 2.53 -5.33 -3.34
CA LEU A 15 3.93 -5.76 -3.36
C LEU A 15 4.28 -6.55 -2.11
N GLN A 16 4.97 -7.67 -2.33
CA GLN A 16 5.65 -8.47 -1.34
C GLN A 16 7.14 -8.09 -1.25
N GLU A 17 7.72 -8.20 -0.05
CA GLU A 17 9.12 -7.90 0.25
C GLU A 17 9.63 -6.57 -0.34
N PRO A 18 8.96 -5.44 -0.04
CA PRO A 18 9.39 -4.17 -0.60
C PRO A 18 10.81 -3.81 -0.14
N VAL A 19 11.54 -3.14 -1.04
CA VAL A 19 12.82 -2.53 -0.67
C VAL A 19 12.51 -1.30 0.19
N ILE A 20 12.86 -1.39 1.47
CA ILE A 20 12.74 -0.31 2.45
C ILE A 20 14.13 0.30 2.64
N ASN A 21 14.23 1.61 2.49
CA ASN A 21 15.49 2.35 2.59
C ASN A 21 15.87 2.62 4.06
N SER A 22 17.01 3.30 4.26
CA SER A 22 17.54 3.62 5.59
C SER A 22 16.67 4.56 6.43
N VAL A 23 15.67 5.24 5.83
CA VAL A 23 14.70 6.09 6.54
C VAL A 23 13.34 5.40 6.70
N ASN A 24 13.32 4.07 6.64
CA ASN A 24 12.13 3.22 6.75
C ASN A 24 11.05 3.55 5.71
N LEU A 25 11.42 3.87 4.46
CA LEU A 25 10.47 4.15 3.38
C LEU A 25 10.80 3.36 2.10
N THR A 26 9.77 2.98 1.37
CA THR A 26 9.83 2.49 -0.01
C THR A 26 9.92 3.67 -0.97
N THR A 27 10.94 3.69 -1.81
CA THR A 27 11.08 4.71 -2.86
C THR A 27 10.17 4.38 -4.04
N THR A 28 9.27 5.30 -4.39
CA THR A 28 8.39 5.21 -5.56
C THR A 28 8.42 6.51 -6.35
N ASN A 29 7.87 6.53 -7.55
CA ASN A 29 7.68 7.75 -8.32
C ASN A 29 6.51 8.58 -7.73
N PRO A 30 6.42 9.89 -8.04
CA PRO A 30 5.41 10.76 -7.43
C PRO A 30 3.95 10.43 -7.74
N ARG A 31 3.64 9.49 -8.64
CA ARG A 31 2.27 9.11 -9.02
C ARG A 31 1.62 8.13 -8.05
N TRP A 32 2.38 7.56 -7.12
CA TRP A 32 1.89 6.57 -6.16
C TRP A 32 1.92 7.11 -4.73
N ASN A 33 0.90 6.80 -3.93
CA ASN A 33 1.00 6.81 -2.48
C ASN A 33 1.37 5.40 -2.00
N VAL A 34 2.28 5.29 -1.04
CA VAL A 34 2.62 4.02 -0.40
C VAL A 34 1.78 3.86 0.85
N LEU A 35 1.08 2.74 0.95
CA LEU A 35 0.32 2.33 2.12
C LEU A 35 1.10 1.21 2.82
N TYR A 36 1.33 1.41 4.10
CA TYR A 36 2.03 0.46 4.96
C TYR A 36 1.05 -0.17 5.95
N PRO A 37 1.41 -1.32 6.55
CA PRO A 37 0.74 -1.82 7.74
C PRO A 37 0.78 -0.78 8.85
N SER A 38 -0.19 -0.78 9.75
CA SER A 38 -0.25 0.20 10.85
C SER A 38 0.93 0.08 11.81
N CYS A 39 1.54 -1.10 11.90
CA CYS A 39 2.71 -1.38 12.73
C CYS A 39 4.05 -0.98 12.08
N HIS A 40 4.08 -0.40 10.88
CA HIS A 40 5.31 -0.16 10.10
C HIS A 40 6.40 0.66 10.81
N ASN A 41 6.00 1.63 11.63
CA ASN A 41 6.90 2.47 12.43
C ASN A 41 6.88 2.10 13.92
N ASN A 42 6.37 0.92 14.27
CA ASN A 42 6.42 0.42 15.63
C ASN A 42 7.74 -0.33 15.84
N ASP A 43 8.49 0.03 16.87
CA ASP A 43 9.77 -0.62 17.23
C ASP A 43 9.64 -2.14 17.45
N LYS A 44 8.41 -2.64 17.65
CA LYS A 44 8.12 -4.07 17.82
C LYS A 44 7.89 -4.84 16.51
N ALA A 45 7.79 -4.17 15.36
CA ALA A 45 7.58 -4.84 14.07
C ALA A 45 8.94 -5.10 13.39
N PRO A 46 9.33 -6.36 13.17
CA PRO A 46 10.69 -6.70 12.75
C PRO A 46 11.04 -6.18 11.34
N ARG A 47 10.07 -6.12 10.41
CA ARG A 47 10.23 -5.60 9.04
C ARG A 47 8.88 -5.63 8.32
N THR A 48 8.49 -4.56 7.62
CA THR A 48 7.31 -4.61 6.72
C THR A 48 7.58 -5.51 5.51
N ARG A 49 6.68 -6.46 5.25
CA ARG A 49 6.78 -7.44 4.16
C ARG A 49 5.67 -7.33 3.12
N ALA A 50 4.57 -6.64 3.42
CA ALA A 50 3.53 -6.34 2.46
C ALA A 50 3.22 -4.83 2.45
N ILE A 51 3.11 -4.24 1.26
CA ILE A 51 2.63 -2.86 1.07
C ILE A 51 1.62 -2.80 -0.08
N ILE A 52 0.83 -1.73 -0.11
CA ILE A 52 -0.03 -1.40 -1.25
C ILE A 52 0.39 -0.04 -1.79
N LEU A 53 0.56 0.06 -3.10
CA LEU A 53 0.67 1.33 -3.80
C LEU A 53 -0.70 1.68 -4.35
N ILE A 54 -1.15 2.91 -4.08
CA ILE A 54 -2.37 3.44 -4.66
C ILE A 54 -2.05 4.63 -5.56
N ASN A 55 -2.62 4.60 -6.76
CA ASN A 55 -2.45 5.66 -7.74
C ASN A 55 -3.05 6.96 -7.22
N LYS A 56 -2.32 8.06 -7.36
CA LYS A 56 -2.78 9.39 -6.94
C LYS A 56 -3.90 9.96 -7.81
N SER A 57 -4.17 9.37 -8.99
CA SER A 57 -5.33 9.72 -9.80
C SER A 57 -6.65 9.32 -9.11
N LEU A 58 -6.63 8.31 -8.23
CA LEU A 58 -7.81 7.93 -7.46
C LEU A 58 -8.16 8.99 -6.42
N SER A 59 -9.45 9.31 -6.35
CA SER A 59 -9.99 10.23 -5.34
C SER A 59 -9.65 9.73 -3.94
N LYS A 60 -9.09 10.61 -3.11
CA LYS A 60 -8.75 10.30 -1.71
C LYS A 60 -9.97 9.93 -0.87
N ASP A 61 -11.16 10.41 -1.24
CA ASP A 61 -12.41 10.09 -0.55
C ASP A 61 -12.99 8.74 -0.99
N GLY A 62 -12.42 8.14 -2.04
CA GLY A 62 -12.82 6.84 -2.60
C GLY A 62 -12.17 5.65 -1.90
N TRP A 63 -11.29 5.86 -0.92
CA TRP A 63 -10.60 4.76 -0.25
C TRP A 63 -10.15 5.10 1.17
N ARG A 64 -9.90 4.06 1.97
CA ARG A 64 -9.26 4.18 3.29
C ARG A 64 -8.40 2.97 3.61
N ILE A 65 -7.33 3.18 4.38
CA ILE A 65 -6.52 2.10 4.92
C ILE A 65 -7.35 1.36 5.98
N ILE A 66 -7.30 0.02 5.95
CA ILE A 66 -7.82 -0.81 7.03
C ILE A 66 -6.63 -1.08 7.99
N PRO A 67 -6.71 -0.63 9.27
CA PRO A 67 -5.61 -0.81 10.20
C PRO A 67 -5.27 -2.28 10.43
N THR A 68 -3.99 -2.59 10.42
CA THR A 68 -3.44 -3.96 10.53
C THR A 68 -2.21 -3.92 11.42
N ASP A 69 -2.24 -4.67 12.52
CA ASP A 69 -1.12 -4.77 13.47
C ASP A 69 -0.24 -6.00 13.15
N CYS A 70 0.09 -6.15 11.86
CA CYS A 70 0.91 -7.25 11.38
C CYS A 70 1.77 -6.75 10.21
N PRO A 71 3.10 -6.93 10.24
CA PRO A 71 3.99 -6.43 9.18
C PRO A 71 3.76 -7.07 7.80
N ASP A 72 3.00 -8.16 7.77
CA ASP A 72 2.78 -9.03 6.61
C ASP A 72 1.46 -8.73 5.92
N ILE A 73 0.65 -7.85 6.50
CA ILE A 73 -0.68 -7.54 6.01
C ILE A 73 -0.77 -6.04 5.81
N THR A 74 -1.08 -5.62 4.58
CA THR A 74 -1.59 -4.27 4.31
C THR A 74 -2.97 -4.41 3.71
N ALA A 75 -3.92 -3.59 4.17
CA ALA A 75 -5.29 -3.67 3.73
C ALA A 75 -5.87 -2.30 3.39
N ILE A 76 -6.73 -2.27 2.38
CA ILE A 76 -7.43 -1.08 1.87
C ILE A 76 -8.89 -1.41 1.62
N GLU A 77 -9.77 -0.47 1.94
CA GLU A 77 -11.16 -0.47 1.49
C GLU A 77 -11.32 0.59 0.39
N LEU A 78 -11.88 0.17 -0.74
CA LEU A 78 -12.35 1.05 -1.81
C LEU A 78 -13.86 1.23 -1.69
N LYS A 79 -14.34 2.45 -1.96
CA LYS A 79 -15.76 2.81 -2.01
C LYS A 79 -16.09 3.29 -3.41
N GLY A 80 -17.09 2.66 -4.03
CA GLY A 80 -17.66 3.10 -5.30
C GLY A 80 -19.18 2.95 -5.31
N ASP A 81 -19.78 3.23 -6.45
CA ASP A 81 -21.25 3.18 -6.61
C ASP A 81 -21.81 1.76 -6.41
N ALA A 82 -21.01 0.75 -6.77
CA ALA A 82 -21.36 -0.66 -6.60
C ALA A 82 -21.16 -1.19 -5.16
N GLY A 83 -20.72 -0.34 -4.23
CA GLY A 83 -20.51 -0.70 -2.83
C GLY A 83 -19.05 -0.58 -2.37
N ARG A 84 -18.64 -1.50 -1.49
CA ARG A 84 -17.30 -1.48 -0.88
C ARG A 84 -16.52 -2.74 -1.25
N ILE A 85 -15.25 -2.56 -1.58
CA ILE A 85 -14.31 -3.65 -1.86
C ILE A 85 -13.20 -3.56 -0.83
N GLN A 86 -12.96 -4.65 -0.09
CA GLN A 86 -11.83 -4.74 0.83
C GLN A 86 -10.78 -5.66 0.24
N ILE A 87 -9.55 -5.16 0.16
CA ILE A 87 -8.41 -5.87 -0.41
C ILE A 87 -7.38 -6.04 0.69
N PHE A 88 -6.97 -7.28 0.92
CA PHE A 88 -5.93 -7.66 1.88
C PHE A 88 -4.73 -8.19 1.08
N ASN A 89 -3.62 -7.45 1.12
CA ASN A 89 -2.34 -7.94 0.62
C ASN A 89 -1.61 -8.66 1.74
N ILE A 90 -1.39 -9.96 1.58
CA ILE A 90 -0.79 -10.84 2.58
C ILE A 90 0.49 -11.45 1.99
N TYR A 91 1.58 -11.34 2.73
CA TYR A 91 2.87 -11.99 2.44
C TYR A 91 2.95 -13.40 3.03
#